data_AF-A0A2U8GXV2-F1
#
_entry.id   AF-A0A2U8GXV2-F1
#
_cell.length_a   1.000
_cell.length_b   1.000
_cell.length_c   1.000
_cell.angle_alpha   90.00
_cell.angle_beta   90.00
_cell.angle_gamma   90.00
#
_symmetry.space_group_name_H-M   'P 1'
#
loop_
_entity.id
_entity.type
_entity.pdbx_description
1 polymer ?
#
loop_
_entity_poly.entity_id
_entity_poly.type
_entity_poly.pdbx_seq_one_letter_code
_entity_poly.pdbx_strand_id
1 'polypeptide(L)'
;MGFRQLVWALIAALLIYGAWQLLRALLAGRGRAEAASPPAAAALKADSTAAEDEDDDDSDFNYAPLPSDVVAPAAPPAPEAPAAERPDTFALELELQRLRREVGALRAALDVQQGEIGALHETVQRLLDAPPAVSNAFEDSAGQSASPEYSEALVLARRGLSVEEVAARCGITRAEAELVVSLAARGELEGGV
;
A
#
# COMPACT_ATOMS: atom_id res chain seq x y z
N MET A 1 6.77 -32.78 -19.58
CA MET A 1 5.72 -31.77 -19.38
C MET A 1 6.05 -30.56 -20.24
N GLY A 2 5.11 -30.07 -21.04
CA GLY A 2 5.40 -29.01 -22.01
C GLY A 2 5.84 -27.73 -21.31
N PHE A 3 6.75 -26.96 -21.91
CA PHE A 3 7.24 -25.68 -21.37
C PHE A 3 6.09 -24.76 -20.90
N ARG A 4 4.97 -24.76 -21.64
CA ARG A 4 3.73 -24.06 -21.28
C ARG A 4 3.13 -24.50 -19.95
N GLN A 5 3.13 -25.80 -19.64
CA GLN A 5 2.67 -26.33 -18.35
C GLN A 5 3.59 -25.90 -17.21
N LEU A 6 4.89 -25.79 -17.47
CA LEU A 6 5.88 -25.33 -16.50
C LEU A 6 5.69 -23.83 -16.20
N VAL A 7 5.45 -23.02 -17.23
CA VAL A 7 5.12 -21.60 -17.06
C VAL A 7 3.81 -21.41 -16.29
N TRP A 8 2.75 -22.15 -16.63
CA TRP A 8 1.48 -22.09 -15.90
C TRP A 8 1.61 -22.56 -14.46
N ALA A 9 2.39 -23.61 -14.19
CA ALA A 9 2.68 -24.08 -12.84
C ALA A 9 3.46 -23.02 -12.03
N LEU A 10 4.40 -22.32 -12.65
CA LEU A 10 5.17 -21.25 -12.01
C LEU A 10 4.28 -20.04 -11.69
N ILE A 11 3.43 -19.61 -12.63
CA ILE A 11 2.46 -18.52 -12.41
C ILE A 11 1.51 -18.90 -11.27
N ALA A 12 0.94 -20.11 -11.30
CA ALA A 12 0.04 -20.58 -10.26
C ALA A 12 0.75 -20.63 -8.88
N ALA A 13 1.99 -21.10 -8.83
CA ALA A 13 2.78 -21.10 -7.60
C ALA A 13 3.03 -19.68 -7.07
N LEU A 14 3.28 -18.71 -7.95
CA LEU A 14 3.52 -17.31 -7.59
C LEU A 14 2.24 -16.63 -7.07
N LEU A 15 1.10 -16.90 -7.70
CA LEU A 15 -0.21 -16.42 -7.25
C LEU A 15 -0.61 -17.03 -5.90
N ILE A 16 -0.41 -18.35 -5.72
CA ILE A 16 -0.64 -19.02 -4.43
C ILE A 16 0.27 -18.43 -3.35
N TYR A 17 1.54 -18.20 -3.66
CA TYR A 17 2.49 -17.61 -2.73
C TYR A 17 2.12 -16.16 -2.37
N GLY A 18 1.72 -15.35 -3.35
CA GLY A 18 1.25 -13.98 -3.12
C GLY A 18 -0.02 -13.94 -2.28
N ALA A 19 -1.00 -14.80 -2.59
CA ALA A 19 -2.22 -14.94 -1.81
C ALA A 19 -1.93 -15.41 -0.38
N TRP A 20 -1.01 -16.37 -0.20
CA TRP A 20 -0.56 -16.82 1.11
C TRP A 20 0.14 -15.72 1.90
N GLN A 21 0.99 -14.90 1.26
CA GLN A 21 1.65 -13.76 1.90
C GLN A 21 0.65 -12.68 2.31
N LEU A 22 -0.34 -12.38 1.47
CA LEU A 22 -1.45 -11.48 1.81
C LEU A 22 -2.28 -12.01 2.97
N LEU A 23 -2.65 -13.30 2.93
CA LEU A 23 -3.38 -13.94 4.02
C LEU A 23 -2.56 -13.92 5.31
N ARG A 24 -1.26 -14.22 5.23
CA ARG A 24 -0.33 -14.17 6.36
C ARG A 24 -0.15 -12.75 6.89
N ALA A 25 -0.11 -11.73 6.03
CA ALA A 25 -0.02 -10.34 6.46
C ALA A 25 -1.32 -9.88 7.14
N LEU A 26 -2.48 -10.31 6.65
CA LEU A 26 -3.77 -10.05 7.28
C LEU A 26 -3.95 -10.81 8.61
N LEU A 27 -3.49 -12.07 8.68
CA LEU A 27 -3.52 -12.86 9.90
C LEU A 27 -2.48 -12.39 10.93
N ALA A 28 -1.29 -11.98 10.50
CA ALA A 28 -0.26 -11.40 11.38
C ALA A 28 -0.64 -9.98 11.83
N GLY A 29 -1.34 -9.22 10.98
CA GLY A 29 -1.97 -7.95 11.34
C GLY A 29 -3.07 -8.15 12.40
N ARG A 30 -3.89 -9.20 12.28
CA ARG A 30 -4.84 -9.62 13.32
C ARG A 30 -4.13 -10.09 14.58
N GLY A 31 -3.04 -10.85 14.50
CA GLY A 31 -2.25 -11.26 15.67
C GLY A 31 -1.57 -10.08 16.39
N ARG A 32 -1.19 -9.03 15.65
CA ARG A 32 -0.66 -7.79 16.24
C ARG A 32 -1.78 -6.90 16.80
N ALA A 33 -2.98 -6.94 16.22
CA ALA A 33 -4.18 -6.31 16.78
C ALA A 33 -4.73 -7.06 18.01
N GLU A 34 -4.57 -8.38 18.06
CA GLU A 34 -4.97 -9.26 19.16
C GLU A 34 -3.94 -9.26 20.29
N ALA A 35 -2.64 -9.18 19.99
CA ALA A 35 -1.60 -8.91 20.99
C ALA A 35 -1.66 -7.47 21.53
N ALA A 36 -2.33 -6.55 20.82
CA ALA A 36 -2.68 -5.22 21.29
C ALA A 36 -4.08 -5.16 21.96
N SER A 37 -4.79 -6.27 22.03
CA SER A 37 -6.08 -6.37 22.74
C SER A 37 -5.88 -7.10 24.07
N PRO A 38 -6.08 -6.45 25.23
CA PRO A 38 -6.16 -7.16 26.50
C PRO A 38 -7.40 -8.08 26.55
N PRO A 39 -7.39 -9.16 27.34
CA PRO A 39 -8.49 -10.13 27.40
C PRO A 39 -9.69 -9.56 28.17
N ALA A 40 -10.64 -8.94 27.47
CA ALA A 40 -11.92 -8.50 28.05
C ALA A 40 -13.16 -8.91 27.23
N ALA A 41 -13.00 -9.65 26.14
CA ALA A 41 -14.10 -9.99 25.23
C ALA A 41 -14.66 -11.42 25.39
N ALA A 42 -14.40 -12.10 26.51
CA ALA A 42 -14.95 -13.43 26.78
C ALA A 42 -16.16 -13.45 27.74
N ALA A 43 -16.59 -12.30 28.27
CA ALA A 43 -17.61 -12.24 29.32
C ALA A 43 -19.04 -11.89 28.87
N LEU A 44 -19.30 -11.67 27.57
CA LEU A 44 -20.62 -11.17 27.10
C LEU A 44 -21.38 -12.12 26.16
N LYS A 45 -20.99 -13.40 26.07
CA LYS A 45 -21.81 -14.45 25.42
C LYS A 45 -22.62 -15.25 26.44
N ALA A 46 -23.46 -14.54 27.17
CA ALA A 46 -24.65 -15.02 27.85
C ALA A 46 -25.44 -13.74 28.12
N ASP A 47 -26.22 -13.26 27.16
CA ASP A 47 -27.62 -13.60 27.12
C ASP A 47 -28.18 -13.15 25.77
N SER A 48 -28.71 -14.08 24.98
CA SER A 48 -29.47 -13.78 23.78
C SER A 48 -30.58 -14.81 23.67
N THR A 49 -31.71 -14.50 24.29
CA THR A 49 -33.00 -15.11 23.97
C THR A 49 -34.14 -14.12 24.22
N ALA A 50 -35.05 -14.04 23.24
CA ALA A 50 -36.37 -13.39 23.22
C ALA A 50 -36.36 -11.88 22.85
N ALA A 51 -36.77 -11.52 21.62
CA ALA A 51 -38.16 -11.19 21.19
C ALA A 51 -38.40 -9.67 21.40
N GLU A 52 -38.98 -8.85 20.53
CA GLU A 52 -39.78 -8.94 19.30
C GLU A 52 -39.69 -7.56 18.60
N ASP A 53 -40.21 -7.48 17.39
CA ASP A 53 -40.15 -6.36 16.43
C ASP A 53 -40.83 -5.02 16.87
N GLU A 54 -40.53 -4.01 16.05
CA GLU A 54 -41.31 -2.80 15.70
C GLU A 54 -40.84 -1.43 16.23
N ASP A 55 -40.30 -0.68 15.26
CA ASP A 55 -40.51 0.74 14.93
C ASP A 55 -40.13 1.89 15.88
N ASP A 56 -39.61 2.91 15.19
CA ASP A 56 -39.65 4.34 15.51
C ASP A 56 -38.60 4.90 16.48
N ASP A 57 -37.61 5.59 15.88
CA ASP A 57 -37.43 7.04 16.01
C ASP A 57 -35.92 7.38 16.00
N ASP A 58 -35.49 8.00 14.90
CA ASP A 58 -34.23 8.74 14.79
C ASP A 58 -34.30 9.93 15.75
N SER A 59 -33.95 9.76 17.01
CA SER A 59 -33.61 10.91 17.86
C SER A 59 -32.78 10.56 19.09
N ASP A 60 -31.74 11.39 19.27
CA ASP A 60 -31.04 11.64 20.54
C ASP A 60 -29.73 10.87 20.82
N PHE A 61 -28.79 10.87 19.86
CA PHE A 61 -27.37 10.83 20.21
C PHE A 61 -26.88 12.23 20.63
N ASN A 62 -27.23 12.65 21.84
CA ASN A 62 -26.72 13.88 22.45
C ASN A 62 -25.38 13.62 23.16
N TYR A 63 -24.28 13.81 22.43
CA TYR A 63 -22.91 13.63 22.94
C TYR A 63 -22.36 14.86 23.72
N ALA A 64 -23.17 15.89 23.99
CA ALA A 64 -22.69 17.11 24.67
C ALA A 64 -23.04 17.10 26.17
N PRO A 65 -22.08 17.26 27.09
CA PRO A 65 -22.39 17.45 28.50
C PRO A 65 -22.99 18.86 28.69
N LEU A 66 -24.29 18.91 28.99
CA LEU A 66 -24.97 20.14 29.39
C LEU A 66 -24.55 20.50 30.83
N PRO A 67 -24.11 21.75 31.12
CA PRO A 67 -23.83 22.17 32.48
C PRO A 67 -25.12 22.23 33.30
N SER A 68 -25.17 21.49 34.41
CA SER A 68 -26.29 21.52 35.36
C SER A 68 -26.21 22.77 36.24
N ASP A 69 -26.88 23.84 35.82
CA ASP A 69 -27.26 24.93 36.72
C ASP A 69 -28.66 24.65 37.30
N VAL A 70 -28.70 23.98 38.46
CA VAL A 70 -29.86 24.05 39.34
C VAL A 70 -29.37 24.18 40.78
N VAL A 71 -29.25 25.42 41.25
CA VAL A 71 -29.38 25.74 42.67
C VAL A 71 -30.87 25.77 42.99
N ALA A 72 -31.34 24.79 43.76
CA ALA A 72 -32.63 24.83 44.45
C ALA A 72 -32.43 24.35 45.91
N PRO A 73 -33.17 24.90 46.89
CA PRO A 73 -32.72 25.03 48.27
C PRO A 73 -32.93 23.79 49.17
N ALA A 74 -32.12 23.78 50.24
CA ALA A 74 -31.93 22.80 51.30
C ALA A 74 -33.14 21.94 51.77
N ALA A 75 -32.90 20.63 51.85
CA ALA A 75 -33.63 19.65 52.68
C ALA A 75 -32.60 18.77 53.46
N PRO A 76 -32.92 18.26 54.67
CA PRO A 76 -31.96 17.83 55.71
C PRO A 76 -31.29 16.45 55.46
N PRO A 77 -30.19 16.12 56.17
CA PRO A 77 -29.27 15.05 55.78
C PRO A 77 -29.68 13.68 56.33
N ALA A 78 -29.71 12.67 55.46
CA ALA A 78 -29.80 11.24 55.81
C ALA A 78 -29.01 10.40 54.78
N PRO A 79 -28.55 9.22 55.18
CA PRO A 79 -27.15 8.89 55.48
C PRO A 79 -26.30 8.55 54.25
N GLU A 80 -24.99 8.73 54.40
CA GLU A 80 -23.93 8.48 53.43
C GLU A 80 -24.05 7.08 52.79
N ALA A 81 -24.54 7.05 51.55
CA ALA A 81 -24.25 5.96 50.63
C ALA A 81 -22.73 5.99 50.35
N PRO A 82 -22.06 4.83 50.25
CA PRO A 82 -20.61 4.79 50.04
C PRO A 82 -20.33 5.56 48.75
N ALA A 83 -19.47 6.58 48.86
CA ALA A 83 -19.02 7.36 47.73
C ALA A 83 -18.51 6.39 46.67
N ALA A 84 -19.34 6.13 45.64
CA ALA A 84 -18.90 5.54 44.40
C ALA A 84 -17.63 6.30 44.02
N GLU A 85 -16.52 5.57 43.85
CA GLU A 85 -15.20 6.10 43.56
C GLU A 85 -15.35 7.17 42.48
N ARG A 86 -15.31 8.44 42.89
CA ARG A 86 -15.45 9.57 41.98
C ARG A 86 -14.25 9.44 41.06
N PRO A 87 -14.45 9.30 39.73
CA PRO A 87 -13.34 9.15 38.81
C PRO A 87 -12.38 10.32 39.01
N ASP A 88 -11.08 10.04 39.09
CA ASP A 88 -10.05 11.06 39.24
C ASP A 88 -10.08 11.99 38.03
N THR A 89 -10.84 13.07 38.13
CA THR A 89 -11.10 14.04 37.04
C THR A 89 -9.80 14.60 36.48
N PHE A 90 -8.79 14.80 37.33
CA PHE A 90 -7.45 15.21 36.93
C PHE A 90 -6.72 14.18 36.05
N ALA A 91 -6.91 12.88 36.30
CA ALA A 91 -6.33 11.83 35.46
C ALA A 91 -6.96 11.85 34.06
N LEU A 92 -8.29 11.99 33.99
CA LEU A 92 -9.02 12.13 32.72
C LEU A 92 -8.61 13.40 31.96
N GLU A 93 -8.42 14.53 32.64
CA GLU A 93 -7.95 15.77 32.01
C GLU A 93 -6.54 15.62 31.43
N LEU A 94 -5.64 14.94 32.15
CA LEU A 94 -4.30 14.67 31.68
C LEU A 94 -4.31 13.72 30.47
N GLU A 95 -5.14 12.68 30.50
CA GLU A 95 -5.34 11.78 29.37
C GLU A 95 -5.88 12.53 28.16
N LEU A 96 -6.89 13.38 28.34
CA LEU A 96 -7.41 14.22 27.25
C LEU A 96 -6.33 15.15 26.67
N GLN A 97 -5.48 15.74 27.50
CA GLN A 97 -4.36 16.56 27.01
C GLN A 97 -3.34 15.72 26.24
N ARG A 98 -3.02 14.51 26.72
CA ARG A 98 -2.12 13.58 26.02
C ARG A 98 -2.69 13.16 24.67
N LEU A 99 -3.94 12.71 24.64
CA LEU A 99 -4.63 12.31 23.40
C LEU A 99 -4.69 13.46 22.41
N ARG A 100 -5.01 14.68 22.85
CA ARG A 100 -5.00 15.87 21.98
C ARG A 100 -3.63 16.12 21.37
N ARG A 101 -2.56 15.94 22.15
CA ARG A 101 -1.18 16.09 21.67
C ARG A 101 -0.80 15.01 20.67
N GLU A 102 -1.17 13.75 20.93
CA GLU A 102 -0.94 12.63 20.03
C GLU A 102 -1.70 12.80 18.71
N VAL A 103 -2.97 13.18 18.77
CA VAL A 103 -3.78 13.50 17.57
C VAL A 103 -3.15 14.64 16.78
N GLY A 104 -2.66 15.68 17.46
CA GLY A 104 -1.92 16.77 16.81
C GLY A 104 -0.65 16.27 16.10
N ALA A 105 0.13 15.41 16.75
CA ALA A 105 1.33 14.84 16.17
C ALA A 105 1.04 13.93 14.97
N LEU A 106 -0.01 13.10 15.04
CA LEU A 106 -0.44 12.25 13.93
C LEU A 106 -0.91 13.05 12.73
N ARG A 107 -1.66 14.13 12.95
CA ARG A 107 -2.08 15.04 11.86
C ARG A 107 -0.88 15.67 11.17
N ALA A 108 0.08 16.17 11.93
CA ALA A 108 1.31 16.73 11.37
C ALA A 108 2.10 15.69 10.56
N ALA A 109 2.16 14.43 11.00
CA ALA A 109 2.80 13.36 10.25
C ALA A 109 2.08 13.04 8.94
N LEU A 110 0.73 13.04 8.95
CA LEU A 110 -0.07 12.88 7.73
C LEU A 110 0.13 14.02 6.75
N ASP A 111 0.20 15.27 7.21
CA ASP A 111 0.43 16.43 6.36
C ASP A 111 1.79 16.32 5.63
N VAL A 112 2.84 15.87 6.33
CA VAL A 112 4.16 15.61 5.73
C VAL A 112 4.07 14.52 4.66
N GLN A 113 3.43 13.39 4.96
CA GLN A 113 3.29 12.28 4.01
C GLN A 113 2.48 12.69 2.77
N GLN A 114 1.41 13.47 2.93
CA GLN A 114 0.64 13.98 1.81
C GLN A 114 1.47 14.90 0.92
N GLY A 115 2.35 15.73 1.51
CA GLY A 115 3.32 16.54 0.78
C GLY A 115 4.31 15.70 -0.03
N GLU A 116 4.87 14.64 0.57
CA GLU A 116 5.78 13.72 -0.10
C GLU A 116 5.11 12.99 -1.27
N ILE A 117 3.89 12.49 -1.07
CA ILE A 117 3.10 11.84 -2.12
C ILE A 117 2.82 12.83 -3.27
N GLY A 118 2.46 14.08 -2.94
CA GLY A 118 2.27 15.14 -3.93
C GLY A 118 3.52 15.38 -4.77
N ALA A 119 4.68 15.49 -4.12
CA ALA A 119 5.97 15.69 -4.80
C ALA A 119 6.37 14.48 -5.68
N LEU A 120 6.12 13.25 -5.21
CA LEU A 120 6.35 12.04 -5.99
C LEU A 120 5.42 11.99 -7.21
N HIS A 121 4.15 12.32 -7.03
CA HIS A 121 3.19 12.35 -8.13
C HIS A 121 3.59 13.38 -9.18
N GLU A 122 4.01 14.58 -8.77
CA GLU A 122 4.53 15.60 -9.69
C GLU A 122 5.77 15.09 -10.42
N THR A 123 6.68 14.40 -9.74
CA THR A 123 7.89 13.82 -10.35
C THR A 123 7.51 12.78 -11.40
N VAL A 124 6.57 11.88 -11.09
CA VAL A 124 6.07 10.87 -12.03
C VAL A 124 5.38 11.54 -13.23
N GLN A 125 4.53 12.54 -12.99
CA GLN A 125 3.89 13.29 -14.08
C GLN A 125 4.93 13.97 -14.97
N ARG A 126 5.95 14.61 -14.39
CA ARG A 126 7.06 15.19 -15.18
C ARG A 126 7.81 14.14 -16.01
N LEU A 127 7.96 12.91 -15.52
CA LEU A 127 8.56 11.82 -16.28
C LEU A 127 7.64 11.30 -17.40
N LEU A 128 6.32 11.31 -17.18
CA LEU A 128 5.33 10.90 -18.18
C LEU A 128 5.11 11.98 -19.27
N ASP A 129 5.11 13.25 -18.86
CA ASP A 129 4.98 14.42 -19.75
C ASP A 129 6.31 14.79 -20.41
N ALA A 130 7.43 14.22 -19.93
CA ALA A 130 8.71 14.36 -20.60
C ALA A 130 8.56 13.85 -22.04
N PRO A 131 8.87 14.67 -23.05
CA PRO A 131 8.75 14.26 -24.44
C PRO A 131 9.62 13.02 -24.70
N PRO A 132 9.30 12.22 -25.74
CA PRO A 132 9.99 10.97 -26.05
C PRO A 132 11.49 11.11 -26.33
N ALA A 133 12.07 12.31 -26.27
CA ALA A 133 13.51 12.50 -26.23
C ALA A 133 14.17 11.80 -25.04
N VAL A 134 13.49 11.59 -23.90
CA VAL A 134 14.06 10.86 -22.74
C VAL A 134 13.91 9.34 -22.88
N SER A 135 12.81 8.86 -23.47
CA SER A 135 12.67 7.43 -23.84
C SER A 135 13.64 7.05 -24.96
N ASN A 136 13.76 7.90 -25.97
CA ASN A 136 14.75 7.76 -27.03
C ASN A 136 16.17 7.92 -26.45
N ALA A 137 16.40 8.76 -25.44
CA ALA A 137 17.71 8.83 -24.78
C ALA A 137 18.02 7.58 -23.96
N PHE A 138 17.03 6.83 -23.46
CA PHE A 138 17.25 5.52 -22.83
C PHE A 138 17.59 4.45 -23.89
N GLU A 139 16.92 4.47 -25.04
CA GLU A 139 17.24 3.59 -26.19
C GLU A 139 18.58 3.95 -26.85
N ASP A 140 18.90 5.23 -26.95
CA ASP A 140 20.14 5.76 -27.51
C ASP A 140 21.28 5.63 -26.48
N SER A 141 21.01 5.71 -25.18
CA SER A 141 21.97 5.35 -24.13
C SER A 141 22.21 3.84 -24.07
N ALA A 142 21.22 2.99 -24.36
CA ALA A 142 21.44 1.55 -24.52
C ALA A 142 22.32 1.24 -25.74
N GLY A 143 22.29 2.09 -26.77
CA GLY A 143 23.20 2.03 -27.92
C GLY A 143 24.59 2.62 -27.65
N GLN A 144 24.69 3.67 -26.81
CA GLN A 144 25.94 4.34 -26.47
C GLN A 144 26.71 3.68 -25.30
N SER A 145 26.03 2.91 -24.44
CA SER A 145 26.66 2.14 -23.35
C SER A 145 27.00 0.69 -23.73
N ALA A 146 26.52 0.22 -24.89
CA ALA A 146 26.98 -1.03 -25.48
C ALA A 146 28.35 -0.81 -26.14
N SER A 147 29.29 -1.74 -25.95
CA SER A 147 30.59 -1.67 -26.64
C SER A 147 30.39 -1.56 -28.17
N PRO A 148 31.33 -0.95 -28.91
CA PRO A 148 31.19 -0.74 -30.36
C PRO A 148 30.90 -2.03 -31.14
N GLU A 149 31.24 -3.21 -30.60
CA GLU A 149 30.93 -4.51 -31.19
C GLU A 149 29.42 -4.78 -31.26
N TYR A 150 28.67 -4.40 -30.22
CA TYR A 150 27.22 -4.59 -30.15
C TYR A 150 26.44 -3.59 -31.00
N SER A 151 26.93 -2.36 -31.14
CA SER A 151 26.31 -1.37 -32.02
C SER A 151 26.47 -1.78 -33.49
N GLU A 152 27.64 -2.32 -33.86
CA GLU A 152 27.85 -2.95 -35.18
C GLU A 152 26.92 -4.16 -35.37
N ALA A 153 26.83 -5.05 -34.38
CA ALA A 153 25.95 -6.22 -34.43
C ALA A 153 24.48 -5.84 -34.65
N LEU A 154 23.99 -4.78 -34.00
CA LEU A 154 22.64 -4.27 -34.18
C LEU A 154 22.39 -3.72 -35.59
N VAL A 155 23.36 -3.03 -36.18
CA VAL A 155 23.27 -2.55 -37.57
C VAL A 155 23.25 -3.73 -38.55
N LEU A 156 24.05 -4.77 -38.29
CA LEU A 156 24.06 -5.98 -39.11
C LEU A 156 22.74 -6.77 -38.98
N ALA A 157 22.21 -6.89 -37.78
CA ALA A 157 20.92 -7.54 -37.55
C ALA A 157 19.77 -6.80 -38.25
N ARG A 158 19.73 -5.45 -38.20
CA ARG A 158 18.76 -4.62 -38.96
C ARG A 158 18.91 -4.73 -40.48
N ARG A 159 20.07 -5.16 -40.97
CA ARG A 159 20.28 -5.47 -42.39
C ARG A 159 19.81 -6.88 -42.78
N GLY A 160 19.24 -7.63 -41.83
CA GLY A 160 18.69 -8.97 -42.05
C GLY A 160 19.74 -10.09 -42.09
N LEU A 161 20.94 -9.88 -41.54
CA LEU A 161 21.95 -10.94 -41.44
C LEU A 161 21.52 -12.02 -40.44
N SER A 162 21.94 -13.26 -40.71
CA SER A 162 21.64 -14.39 -39.83
C SER A 162 22.40 -14.30 -38.50
N VAL A 163 21.88 -14.97 -37.49
CA VAL A 163 22.48 -15.04 -36.14
C VAL A 163 23.95 -15.51 -36.22
N GLU A 164 24.22 -16.52 -37.03
CA GLU A 164 25.56 -17.08 -37.21
C GLU A 164 26.53 -16.08 -37.85
N GLU A 165 26.07 -15.31 -38.84
CA GLU A 165 26.89 -14.29 -39.51
C GLU A 165 27.18 -13.09 -38.60
N VAL A 166 26.22 -12.68 -37.77
CA VAL A 166 26.39 -11.61 -36.79
C VAL A 166 27.39 -12.03 -35.71
N ALA A 167 27.26 -13.24 -35.16
CA ALA A 167 28.20 -13.78 -34.18
C ALA A 167 29.64 -13.86 -34.72
N ALA A 168 29.80 -14.39 -35.94
CA ALA A 168 31.10 -14.53 -36.57
C ALA A 168 31.77 -13.18 -36.89
N ARG A 169 31.00 -12.18 -37.32
CA ARG A 169 31.55 -10.88 -37.76
C ARG A 169 31.85 -9.92 -36.61
N CYS A 170 31.04 -9.95 -35.56
CA CYS A 170 31.23 -9.09 -34.39
C CYS A 170 32.01 -9.76 -33.25
N GLY A 171 32.37 -11.03 -33.39
CA GLY A 171 33.14 -11.76 -32.36
C GLY A 171 32.36 -12.03 -31.07
N ILE A 172 31.03 -11.98 -31.13
CA ILE A 172 30.13 -12.20 -30.00
C ILE A 172 29.64 -13.64 -29.96
N THR A 173 29.12 -14.08 -28.83
CA THR A 173 28.56 -15.43 -28.70
C THR A 173 27.27 -15.59 -29.49
N ARG A 174 26.92 -16.83 -29.85
CA ARG A 174 25.65 -17.13 -30.54
C ARG A 174 24.44 -16.62 -29.76
N ALA A 175 24.42 -16.79 -28.44
CA ALA A 175 23.32 -16.34 -27.59
C ALA A 175 23.17 -14.80 -27.60
N GLU A 176 24.28 -14.08 -27.61
CA GLU A 176 24.29 -12.61 -27.75
C GLU A 176 23.78 -12.18 -29.12
N ALA A 177 24.17 -12.88 -30.20
CA ALA A 177 23.65 -12.61 -31.54
C ALA A 177 22.14 -12.90 -31.67
N GLU A 178 21.62 -13.97 -31.05
CA GLU A 178 20.18 -14.26 -31.01
C GLU A 178 19.40 -13.13 -30.31
N LEU A 179 19.94 -12.61 -29.20
CA LEU A 179 19.36 -11.47 -28.50
C LEU A 179 19.34 -10.22 -29.39
N VAL A 180 20.46 -9.87 -30.02
CA VAL A 180 20.60 -8.71 -30.92
C VAL A 180 19.62 -8.78 -32.09
N VAL A 181 19.47 -9.96 -32.71
CA VAL A 181 18.52 -10.16 -33.83
C VAL A 181 17.08 -10.01 -33.35
N SER A 182 16.72 -10.55 -32.18
CA SER A 182 15.38 -10.38 -31.61
C SER A 182 15.05 -8.94 -31.25
N LEU A 183 16.06 -8.18 -30.79
CA LEU A 183 15.93 -6.77 -30.45
C LEU A 183 15.76 -5.92 -31.72
N ALA A 184 16.55 -6.20 -32.76
CA ALA A 184 16.43 -5.53 -34.06
C ALA A 184 15.05 -5.75 -34.68
N ALA A 185 14.53 -6.98 -34.64
CA ALA A 185 13.19 -7.31 -35.14
C ALA A 185 12.07 -6.59 -34.37
N ARG A 186 12.22 -6.39 -33.05
CA ARG A 186 11.26 -5.59 -32.25
C ARG A 186 11.28 -4.10 -32.62
N GLY A 187 12.46 -3.52 -32.82
CA GLY A 187 12.59 -2.11 -33.20
C GLY A 187 12.02 -1.79 -34.58
N GLU A 188 12.09 -2.73 -35.53
CA GLU A 188 11.46 -2.58 -36.86
C GLU A 188 9.92 -2.57 -36.80
N LEU A 189 9.33 -3.31 -35.84
CA LEU A 189 7.88 -3.32 -35.64
C LEU A 189 7.36 -2.04 -35.00
N GLU A 190 8.17 -1.36 -34.18
CA GLU A 190 7.81 -0.11 -33.50
C GLU A 190 8.05 1.15 -34.37
N GLY A 191 8.98 1.10 -35.33
CA GLY A 191 9.30 2.22 -36.23
C GLY A 191 8.48 2.31 -37.53
N GLY A 192 7.51 1.42 -37.73
CA GLY A 192 6.73 1.27 -38.97
C GLY A 192 5.30 1.83 -38.94
N VAL A 193 4.99 2.80 -38.06
CA VAL A 193 3.67 3.47 -37.94
C VAL A 193 3.79 4.95 -38.27
#